data_AF-A0A4Q1A5V4-F1
#
_entry.id   AF-A0A4Q1A5V4-F1
#
_cell.length_a   1.000
_cell.length_b   1.000
_cell.length_c   1.000
_cell.angle_alpha   90.00
_cell.angle_beta   90.00
_cell.angle_gamma   90.00
#
_symmetry.space_group_name_H-M   'P 1'
#
loop_
_entity.id
_entity.type
_entity.pdbx_description
1 polymer ?
#
loop_
_entity_poly.entity_id
_entity_poly.type
_entity_poly.pdbx_seq_one_letter_code
_entity_poly.pdbx_strand_id
1 'polypeptide(L)'
;MQEFLNWTVDIIREDKLLSPWLEEKKYEWTPLVSKSIVNILEKGCSIIIITDKERDWFLEYIFTNINSPAQNRPFLPFYDGKGFYKYLDEVKSEEDINYVKDMLNISFPNGYCFWYIGRSQNVRAIIPKVSKNSFLWLFDEEMQDAFNLRSKDEALDMKLLQMFRLYNKTLSAALFAEINVEN
;
A
#
# COMPACT_ATOMS: atom_id res chain seq x y z
N MET A 1 -13.98 20.69 -2.36
CA MET A 1 -13.36 19.36 -2.34
C MET A 1 -13.02 19.02 -3.78
N GLN A 2 -11.74 18.82 -4.08
CA GLN A 2 -11.32 18.50 -5.44
C GLN A 2 -11.57 17.02 -5.75
N GLU A 3 -11.93 16.70 -6.99
CA GLU A 3 -12.00 15.32 -7.48
C GLU A 3 -10.61 14.67 -7.36
N PHE A 4 -10.54 13.49 -6.73
CA PHE A 4 -9.26 12.84 -6.41
C PHE A 4 -8.37 12.60 -7.65
N LEU A 5 -8.96 12.28 -8.80
CA LEU A 5 -8.20 12.11 -10.04
C LEU A 5 -7.49 13.41 -10.46
N ASN A 6 -8.21 14.54 -10.44
CA ASN A 6 -7.65 15.84 -10.81
C ASN A 6 -6.58 16.28 -9.81
N TRP A 7 -6.85 16.12 -8.51
CA TRP A 7 -5.86 16.40 -7.47
C TRP A 7 -4.59 15.56 -7.64
N THR A 8 -4.72 14.28 -8.00
CA THR A 8 -3.59 13.39 -8.23
C THR A 8 -2.71 13.90 -9.38
N VAL A 9 -3.33 14.34 -10.47
CA VAL A 9 -2.62 14.90 -11.64
C VAL A 9 -1.90 16.20 -11.28
N ASP A 10 -2.59 17.10 -10.56
CA ASP A 10 -2.01 18.38 -10.15
C ASP A 10 -0.79 18.17 -9.24
N ILE A 11 -0.89 17.29 -8.26
CA ILE A 11 0.23 16.96 -7.36
C ILE A 11 1.41 16.36 -8.10
N ILE A 12 1.18 15.48 -9.09
CA ILE A 12 2.26 14.90 -9.91
C ILE A 12 3.00 16.00 -10.70
N ARG A 13 2.29 17.02 -11.18
CA ARG A 13 2.87 18.11 -11.98
C ARG A 13 3.57 19.17 -11.12
N GLU A 14 3.06 19.43 -9.93
CA GLU A 14 3.63 20.43 -9.01
C GLU A 14 4.83 19.91 -8.22
N ASP A 15 4.82 18.63 -7.84
CA ASP A 15 5.88 18.04 -7.04
C ASP A 15 7.07 17.62 -7.91
N LYS A 16 8.16 18.38 -7.83
CA LYS A 16 9.39 18.14 -8.60
C LYS A 16 10.02 16.75 -8.39
N LEU A 17 9.66 16.04 -7.33
CA LEU A 17 10.16 14.69 -7.06
C LEU A 17 9.27 13.62 -7.66
N LEU A 18 8.05 13.93 -8.08
CA LEU A 18 7.18 13.04 -8.83
C LEU A 18 7.50 13.15 -10.33
N SER A 19 7.32 12.05 -11.06
CA SER A 19 7.67 11.98 -12.47
C SER A 19 6.44 11.66 -13.33
N PRO A 20 6.39 12.12 -14.60
CA PRO A 20 5.22 11.98 -15.48
C PRO A 20 4.72 10.54 -15.69
N TRP A 21 5.57 9.52 -15.52
CA TRP A 21 5.18 8.11 -15.65
C TRP A 21 4.04 7.72 -14.70
N LEU A 22 3.92 8.37 -13.53
CA LEU A 22 2.78 8.15 -12.62
C LEU A 22 1.47 8.72 -13.19
N GLU A 23 1.55 9.82 -13.93
CA GLU A 23 0.37 10.43 -14.58
C GLU A 23 -0.17 9.55 -15.71
N GLU A 24 0.71 8.83 -16.41
CA GLU A 24 0.34 7.82 -17.42
C GLU A 24 -0.46 6.68 -16.79
N LYS A 25 -0.13 6.30 -15.55
CA LYS A 25 -0.79 5.23 -14.78
C LYS A 25 -1.88 5.73 -13.83
N LYS A 26 -2.35 6.98 -13.95
CA LYS A 26 -3.34 7.56 -13.02
C LYS A 26 -4.64 6.76 -12.88
N TYR A 27 -5.10 6.11 -13.96
CA TYR A 27 -6.33 5.32 -13.95
C TYR A 27 -6.16 3.96 -13.26
N GLU A 28 -4.93 3.41 -13.22
CA GLU A 28 -4.59 2.25 -12.39
C GLU A 28 -4.42 2.68 -10.93
N TRP A 29 -3.73 3.79 -10.70
CA TRP A 29 -3.39 4.31 -9.37
C TRP A 29 -4.61 4.72 -8.53
N THR A 30 -5.48 5.56 -9.11
CA THR A 30 -6.53 6.27 -8.37
C THR A 30 -7.53 5.30 -7.71
N PRO A 31 -8.08 4.28 -8.40
CA PRO A 31 -9.02 3.34 -7.76
C PRO A 31 -8.38 2.53 -6.62
N LEU A 32 -7.12 2.10 -6.79
CA LEU A 32 -6.39 1.32 -5.78
C LEU A 32 -6.13 2.13 -4.51
N VAL A 33 -5.69 3.37 -4.69
CA VAL A 33 -5.43 4.28 -3.56
C VAL A 33 -6.73 4.69 -2.89
N SER A 34 -7.77 5.05 -3.64
CA SER A 34 -9.09 5.39 -3.08
C SER A 34 -9.57 4.29 -2.14
N LYS A 35 -9.55 3.03 -2.61
CA LYS A 35 -9.92 1.86 -1.79
C LYS A 35 -9.07 1.74 -0.52
N SER A 36 -7.75 1.94 -0.61
CA SER A 36 -6.86 1.90 0.55
C SER A 36 -7.20 3.01 1.57
N ILE A 37 -7.43 4.23 1.10
CA ILE A 37 -7.77 5.39 1.94
C ILE A 37 -9.14 5.21 2.61
N VAL A 38 -10.16 4.76 1.88
CA VAL A 38 -11.48 4.42 2.42
C VAL A 38 -11.37 3.37 3.52
N ASN A 39 -10.58 2.31 3.29
CA ASN A 39 -10.42 1.25 4.29
C ASN A 39 -9.77 1.77 5.59
N ILE A 40 -8.77 2.64 5.51
CA ILE A 40 -8.08 3.13 6.71
C ILE A 40 -8.84 4.26 7.41
N LEU A 41 -9.39 5.24 6.67
CA LEU A 41 -9.98 6.44 7.25
C LEU A 41 -11.45 6.28 7.62
N GLU A 42 -12.25 5.61 6.78
CA GLU A 42 -13.70 5.49 7.00
C GLU A 42 -14.05 4.19 7.73
N LYS A 43 -13.48 3.07 7.28
CA LYS A 43 -13.75 1.75 7.89
C LYS A 43 -12.93 1.49 9.14
N GLY A 44 -11.88 2.28 9.38
CA GLY A 44 -10.99 2.12 10.53
C GLY A 44 -10.17 0.82 10.49
N CYS A 45 -9.93 0.26 9.30
CA CYS A 45 -9.12 -0.95 9.15
C CYS A 45 -7.65 -0.65 9.43
N SER A 46 -6.97 -1.63 10.02
CA SER A 46 -5.51 -1.61 10.15
C SER A 46 -4.83 -2.03 8.84
N ILE A 47 -3.68 -1.44 8.54
CA ILE A 47 -2.90 -1.78 7.34
C ILE A 47 -1.68 -2.60 7.76
N ILE A 48 -1.59 -3.83 7.25
CA ILE A 48 -0.47 -4.74 7.50
C ILE A 48 0.43 -4.71 6.27
N ILE A 49 1.62 -4.14 6.41
CA ILE A 49 2.57 -4.01 5.32
C ILE A 49 3.45 -5.26 5.24
N ILE A 50 3.58 -5.83 4.05
CA ILE A 50 4.40 -7.00 3.76
C ILE A 50 5.25 -6.72 2.53
N THR A 51 6.54 -7.01 2.60
CA THR A 51 7.45 -6.89 1.46
C THR A 51 8.14 -8.22 1.18
N ASP A 52 8.55 -8.41 -0.07
CA ASP A 52 9.59 -9.41 -0.33
C ASP A 52 10.93 -8.98 0.30
N LYS A 53 11.86 -9.93 0.41
CA LYS A 53 13.15 -9.71 1.07
C LYS A 53 13.99 -8.61 0.43
N GLU A 54 13.89 -8.44 -0.89
CA GLU A 54 14.63 -7.40 -1.62
C GLU A 54 14.10 -6.00 -1.29
N ARG A 55 12.83 -5.87 -0.89
CA ARG A 55 12.16 -4.61 -0.54
C ARG A 55 12.03 -4.38 0.97
N ASP A 56 12.78 -5.13 1.80
CA ASP A 56 12.85 -4.89 3.25
C ASP A 56 13.32 -3.46 3.57
N TRP A 57 14.25 -2.89 2.78
CA TRP A 57 14.69 -1.50 2.94
C TRP A 57 13.55 -0.49 2.75
N PHE A 58 12.61 -0.80 1.84
CA PHE A 58 11.49 0.07 1.52
C PHE A 58 10.40 0.00 2.58
N LEU A 59 10.23 -1.16 3.23
CA LEU A 59 9.38 -1.31 4.41
C LEU A 59 9.82 -0.37 5.53
N GLU A 60 11.12 -0.35 5.84
CA GLU A 60 11.71 0.56 6.84
C GLU A 60 11.53 2.04 6.44
N TYR A 61 11.71 2.34 5.15
CA TYR A 61 11.45 3.68 4.62
C TYR A 61 10.00 4.10 4.84
N ILE A 62 9.02 3.22 4.58
CA ILE A 62 7.60 3.51 4.81
C ILE A 62 7.36 3.80 6.30
N PHE A 63 7.81 2.95 7.22
CA PHE A 63 7.56 3.14 8.66
C PHE A 63 8.20 4.42 9.21
N THR A 64 9.38 4.78 8.73
CA THR A 64 10.06 6.02 9.14
C THR A 64 9.31 7.27 8.69
N ASN A 65 8.51 7.19 7.61
CA ASN A 65 7.88 8.36 6.99
C ASN A 65 6.36 8.45 7.19
N ILE A 66 5.64 7.32 7.21
CA ILE A 66 4.15 7.30 7.20
C ILE A 66 3.54 7.90 8.48
N ASN A 67 4.19 7.69 9.63
CA ASN A 67 3.81 8.25 10.91
C ASN A 67 4.85 9.25 11.43
N SER A 68 5.63 9.85 10.52
CA SER A 68 6.62 10.86 10.89
C SER A 68 5.93 12.08 11.55
N PRO A 69 6.45 12.59 12.69
CA PRO A 69 5.89 13.78 13.34
C PRO A 69 5.84 15.02 12.43
N ALA A 70 6.72 15.07 11.41
CA ALA A 70 6.74 16.17 10.44
C ALA A 70 5.47 16.26 9.57
N GLN A 71 4.63 15.22 9.53
CA GLN A 71 3.40 15.20 8.74
C GLN A 71 2.23 15.97 9.39
N ASN A 72 2.36 16.39 10.66
CA ASN A 72 1.32 17.11 11.41
C ASN A 72 -0.08 16.46 11.37
N ARG A 73 -0.15 15.13 11.26
CA ARG A 73 -1.39 14.35 11.30
C ARG A 73 -1.35 13.30 12.42
N PRO A 74 -2.51 12.84 12.93
CA PRO A 74 -2.60 11.70 13.84
C PRO A 74 -1.84 10.47 13.34
N PHE A 75 -1.40 9.62 14.26
CA PHE A 75 -0.83 8.33 13.91
C PHE A 75 -1.88 7.40 13.33
N LEU A 76 -1.51 6.71 12.26
CA LEU A 76 -2.37 5.82 11.52
C LEU A 76 -1.93 4.36 11.71
N PRO A 77 -2.87 3.39 11.67
CA PRO A 77 -2.64 2.00 12.08
C PRO A 77 -1.89 1.18 11.01
N PHE A 78 -0.63 1.50 10.76
CA PHE A 78 0.27 0.73 9.91
C PHE A 78 1.15 -0.19 10.75
N TYR A 79 1.23 -1.47 10.39
CA TYR A 79 1.97 -2.48 11.14
C TYR A 79 2.82 -3.38 10.24
N ASP A 80 3.96 -3.84 10.74
CA ASP A 80 4.82 -4.81 10.03
C ASP A 80 4.21 -6.21 10.15
N GLY A 81 3.93 -6.86 9.01
CA GLY A 81 3.43 -8.23 8.97
C GLY A 81 4.36 -9.24 9.67
N LYS A 82 5.68 -9.04 9.61
CA LYS A 82 6.66 -9.89 10.31
C LYS A 82 6.58 -9.74 11.84
N GLY A 83 6.03 -8.62 12.32
CA GLY A 83 5.78 -8.39 13.73
C GLY A 83 4.73 -9.35 14.32
N PHE A 84 3.78 -9.81 13.51
CA PHE A 84 2.74 -10.74 13.95
C PHE A 84 3.13 -12.21 13.75
N TYR A 85 3.76 -12.53 12.62
CA TYR A 85 4.15 -13.90 12.32
C TYR A 85 5.54 -13.95 11.69
N LYS A 86 6.51 -14.50 12.42
CA LYS A 86 7.92 -14.56 11.98
C LYS A 86 8.15 -15.52 10.81
N TYR A 87 7.30 -16.53 10.66
CA TYR A 87 7.46 -17.60 9.67
C TYR A 87 6.60 -17.37 8.41
N LEU A 88 6.36 -16.12 8.03
CA LEU A 88 5.63 -15.78 6.80
C LEU A 88 6.24 -16.42 5.54
N ASP A 89 7.55 -16.65 5.53
CA ASP A 89 8.26 -17.35 4.44
C ASP A 89 7.94 -18.87 4.36
N GLU A 90 7.27 -19.42 5.37
CA GLU A 90 6.95 -20.85 5.49
C GLU A 90 5.47 -21.16 5.19
N VAL A 91 4.62 -20.13 5.07
CA VAL A 91 3.18 -20.28 4.77
C VAL A 91 3.00 -20.81 3.35
N LYS A 92 2.51 -22.04 3.20
CA LYS A 92 2.37 -22.69 1.88
C LYS A 92 1.03 -23.37 1.68
N SER A 93 0.37 -23.81 2.76
CA SER A 93 -0.92 -24.47 2.68
C SER A 93 -2.09 -23.51 2.93
N GLU A 94 -3.28 -23.88 2.48
CA GLU A 94 -4.51 -23.14 2.80
C GLU A 94 -4.78 -23.11 4.31
N GLU A 95 -4.39 -24.17 5.02
CA GLU A 95 -4.51 -24.28 6.48
C GLU A 95 -3.62 -23.25 7.19
N ASP A 96 -2.35 -23.11 6.77
CA ASP A 96 -1.43 -22.09 7.30
C ASP A 96 -1.99 -20.67 7.10
N ILE A 97 -2.54 -20.41 5.91
CA ILE A 97 -3.15 -19.11 5.58
C ILE A 97 -4.33 -18.84 6.51
N ASN A 98 -5.18 -19.83 6.76
CA ASN A 98 -6.34 -19.68 7.65
C ASN A 98 -5.90 -19.42 9.10
N TYR A 99 -4.88 -20.13 9.61
CA TYR A 99 -4.35 -19.85 10.95
C TYR A 99 -3.82 -18.43 11.12
N VAL A 100 -3.09 -17.92 10.13
CA VAL A 100 -2.64 -16.53 10.14
C VAL A 100 -3.83 -15.58 10.09
N LYS A 101 -4.81 -15.81 9.20
CA LYS A 101 -6.00 -14.96 9.08
C LYS A 101 -6.84 -14.93 10.36
N ASP A 102 -7.03 -16.07 11.03
CA ASP A 102 -7.79 -16.18 12.27
C ASP A 102 -7.12 -15.38 13.40
N MET A 103 -5.80 -15.50 13.54
CA MET A 103 -5.02 -14.70 14.48
C MET A 103 -5.20 -13.19 14.22
N LEU A 104 -5.12 -12.77 12.95
CA LEU A 104 -5.29 -11.37 12.59
C LEU A 104 -6.74 -10.88 12.81
N ASN A 105 -7.75 -11.72 12.54
CA ASN A 105 -9.16 -11.39 12.79
C ASN A 105 -9.42 -11.14 14.28
N ILE A 106 -8.80 -11.91 15.18
CA ILE A 106 -8.89 -11.68 16.63
C ILE A 106 -8.20 -10.37 17.01
N SER A 107 -7.06 -10.07 16.40
CA SER A 107 -6.24 -8.91 16.72
C SER A 107 -6.83 -7.59 16.23
N PHE A 108 -7.58 -7.63 15.13
CA PHE A 108 -8.12 -6.45 14.43
C PHE A 108 -9.65 -6.54 14.30
N PRO A 109 -10.42 -6.17 15.34
CA PRO A 109 -11.88 -6.29 15.33
C PRO A 109 -12.57 -5.38 14.28
N ASN A 110 -11.94 -4.25 13.92
CA ASN A 110 -12.41 -3.37 12.84
C ASN A 110 -11.92 -3.81 11.44
N GLY A 111 -11.28 -4.99 11.36
CA GLY A 111 -10.69 -5.53 10.14
C GLY A 111 -9.29 -5.00 9.84
N TYR A 112 -8.67 -5.64 8.87
CA TYR A 112 -7.35 -5.30 8.36
C TYR A 112 -7.30 -5.42 6.84
N CYS A 113 -6.33 -4.75 6.22
CA CYS A 113 -5.99 -4.90 4.82
C CYS A 113 -4.48 -5.12 4.69
N PHE A 114 -4.08 -5.96 3.74
CA PHE A 114 -2.66 -6.08 3.43
C PHE A 114 -2.22 -5.00 2.46
N TRP A 115 -1.04 -4.44 2.69
CA TRP A 115 -0.30 -3.69 1.69
C TRP A 115 0.95 -4.50 1.32
N TYR A 116 0.92 -5.14 0.15
CA TYR A 116 2.05 -5.95 -0.31
C TYR A 116 2.87 -5.22 -1.37
N ILE A 117 4.20 -5.24 -1.24
CA ILE A 117 5.13 -4.65 -2.21
C ILE A 117 6.23 -5.66 -2.53
N GLY A 118 6.28 -6.13 -3.78
CA GLY A 118 7.35 -7.03 -4.23
C GLY A 118 6.97 -7.96 -5.37
N ARG A 119 7.82 -8.96 -5.60
CA ARG A 119 7.61 -9.98 -6.64
C ARG A 119 6.34 -10.76 -6.35
N SER A 120 5.53 -10.96 -7.37
CA SER A 120 4.28 -11.70 -7.23
C SER A 120 4.48 -13.18 -6.88
N GLN A 121 5.62 -13.75 -7.27
CA GLN A 121 5.99 -15.15 -7.01
C GLN A 121 6.66 -15.37 -5.65
N ASN A 122 6.82 -14.33 -4.83
CA ASN A 122 7.37 -14.49 -3.49
C ASN A 122 6.33 -15.17 -2.57
N VAL A 123 6.78 -16.07 -1.68
CA VAL A 123 5.90 -16.76 -0.71
C VAL A 123 5.08 -15.77 0.13
N ARG A 124 5.67 -14.63 0.50
CA ARG A 124 4.99 -13.59 1.28
C ARG A 124 3.84 -12.90 0.53
N ALA A 125 3.78 -13.03 -0.80
CA ALA A 125 2.69 -12.50 -1.60
C ALA A 125 1.41 -13.35 -1.51
N ILE A 126 1.50 -14.61 -1.06
CA ILE A 126 0.39 -15.57 -1.09
C ILE A 126 -0.81 -15.03 -0.30
N ILE A 127 -0.64 -14.72 0.99
CA ILE A 127 -1.73 -14.26 1.85
C ILE A 127 -2.33 -12.94 1.34
N PRO A 128 -1.54 -11.88 1.02
CA PRO A 128 -2.09 -10.65 0.45
C PRO A 128 -2.87 -10.87 -0.85
N LYS A 129 -2.39 -11.69 -1.78
CA LYS A 129 -3.04 -11.91 -3.09
C LYS A 129 -4.40 -12.61 -2.96
N VAL A 130 -4.56 -13.53 -2.01
CA VAL A 130 -5.83 -14.25 -1.78
C VAL A 130 -6.76 -13.53 -0.79
N SER A 131 -6.34 -12.39 -0.26
CA SER A 131 -7.13 -11.61 0.70
C SER A 131 -7.90 -10.51 -0.02
N LYS A 132 -9.16 -10.31 0.39
CA LYS A 132 -9.99 -9.26 -0.17
C LYS A 132 -9.45 -7.89 0.25
N ASN A 133 -9.54 -6.92 -0.65
CA ASN A 133 -9.21 -5.51 -0.40
C ASN A 133 -7.74 -5.21 -0.08
N SER A 134 -6.82 -6.13 -0.38
CA SER A 134 -5.40 -5.85 -0.33
C SER A 134 -5.01 -4.73 -1.30
N PHE A 135 -4.05 -3.91 -0.89
CA PHE A 135 -3.38 -2.92 -1.71
C PHE A 135 -2.06 -3.53 -2.21
N LEU A 136 -2.02 -3.87 -3.50
CA LEU A 136 -0.95 -4.72 -4.05
C LEU A 136 -0.09 -3.93 -5.03
N TRP A 137 1.22 -3.85 -4.76
CA TRP A 137 2.24 -3.37 -5.69
C TRP A 137 3.05 -4.59 -6.13
N LEU A 138 2.67 -5.17 -7.28
CA LEU A 138 3.16 -6.47 -7.73
C LEU A 138 4.18 -6.33 -8.84
N PHE A 139 5.26 -7.09 -8.73
CA PHE A 139 6.30 -7.11 -9.75
C PHE A 139 6.22 -8.40 -10.56
N ASP A 140 6.40 -8.27 -11.87
CA ASP A 140 6.54 -9.35 -12.85
C ASP A 140 5.28 -10.22 -13.06
N GLU A 141 4.11 -9.74 -12.65
CA GLU A 141 2.81 -10.36 -12.94
C GLU A 141 1.78 -9.25 -13.19
N GLU A 142 0.92 -9.44 -14.19
CA GLU A 142 -0.20 -8.55 -14.46
C GLU A 142 -1.43 -9.04 -13.70
N MET A 143 -1.87 -8.24 -12.73
CA MET A 143 -3.12 -8.46 -11.98
C MET A 143 -3.98 -7.20 -12.04
N GLN A 144 -5.28 -7.36 -12.28
CA GLN A 144 -6.20 -6.23 -12.51
C GLN A 144 -6.33 -5.31 -11.27
N ASP A 145 -6.44 -5.88 -10.08
CA ASP A 145 -6.58 -5.15 -8.81
C ASP A 145 -5.23 -4.89 -8.12
N ALA A 146 -4.18 -4.69 -8.91
CA ALA A 146 -2.83 -4.41 -8.43
C ALA A 146 -2.15 -3.34 -9.28
N PHE A 147 -1.20 -2.64 -8.67
CA PHE A 147 -0.30 -1.76 -9.39
C PHE A 147 0.89 -2.58 -9.91
N ASN A 148 0.90 -2.87 -11.20
CA ASN A 148 1.90 -3.76 -11.80
C ASN A 148 3.17 -2.99 -12.20
N LEU A 149 4.32 -3.51 -11.75
CA LEU A 149 5.67 -3.01 -12.00
C LEU A 149 6.56 -4.15 -12.52
N ARG A 150 7.79 -3.81 -12.93
CA ARG A 150 8.79 -4.79 -13.38
C ARG A 150 9.98 -4.78 -12.43
N SER A 151 10.39 -5.94 -11.93
CA SER A 151 11.53 -6.03 -11.01
C SER A 151 12.86 -5.68 -11.67
N LYS A 152 12.93 -5.81 -13.00
CA LYS A 152 14.10 -5.48 -13.83
C LYS A 152 14.16 -4.03 -14.30
N ASP A 153 13.22 -3.19 -13.87
CA ASP A 153 13.25 -1.76 -14.18
C ASP A 153 14.39 -1.09 -13.40
N GLU A 154 15.35 -0.50 -14.10
CA GLU A 154 16.50 0.18 -13.47
C GLU A 154 16.07 1.35 -12.57
N ALA A 155 14.89 1.94 -12.83
CA ALA A 155 14.34 3.03 -12.05
C ALA A 155 13.37 2.55 -10.94
N LEU A 156 13.24 1.25 -10.69
CA LEU A 156 12.24 0.68 -9.77
C LEU A 156 12.27 1.32 -8.37
N ASP A 157 13.45 1.46 -7.77
CA ASP A 157 13.58 2.01 -6.41
C ASP A 157 13.10 3.47 -6.37
N MET A 158 13.43 4.26 -7.39
CA MET A 158 12.93 5.64 -7.53
C MET A 158 11.40 5.65 -7.69
N LYS A 159 10.86 4.74 -8.50
CA LYS A 159 9.40 4.61 -8.69
C LYS A 159 8.68 4.29 -7.38
N LEU A 160 9.23 3.39 -6.56
CA LEU A 160 8.68 3.05 -5.25
C LEU A 160 8.65 4.27 -4.32
N LEU A 161 9.75 5.02 -4.25
CA LEU A 161 9.82 6.26 -3.46
C LEU A 161 8.79 7.29 -3.93
N GLN A 162 8.61 7.45 -5.23
CA GLN A 162 7.64 8.37 -5.84
C GLN A 162 6.19 7.95 -5.56
N MET A 163 5.88 6.67 -5.74
CA MET A 163 4.56 6.12 -5.41
C MET A 163 4.23 6.31 -3.93
N PHE A 164 5.16 6.00 -3.02
CA PHE A 164 4.93 6.22 -1.60
C PHE A 164 4.74 7.71 -1.29
N ARG A 165 5.53 8.59 -1.88
CA ARG A 165 5.38 10.04 -1.70
C ARG A 165 3.99 10.50 -2.09
N LEU A 166 3.50 10.06 -3.25
CA LEU A 166 2.15 10.38 -3.72
C LEU A 166 1.09 9.82 -2.78
N TYR A 167 1.17 8.54 -2.41
CA TYR A 167 0.25 7.91 -1.45
C TYR A 167 0.21 8.64 -0.11
N ASN A 168 1.39 8.98 0.43
CA ASN A 168 1.52 9.64 1.72
C ASN A 168 0.88 11.04 1.70
N LYS A 169 1.02 11.78 0.60
CA LYS A 169 0.32 13.05 0.38
C LYS A 169 -1.18 12.86 0.27
N THR A 170 -1.63 11.86 -0.49
CA THR A 170 -3.07 11.55 -0.64
C THR A 170 -3.70 11.29 0.72
N LEU A 171 -3.03 10.52 1.57
CA LEU A 171 -3.50 10.20 2.90
C LEU A 171 -3.67 11.44 3.78
N SER A 172 -2.74 12.41 3.72
CA SER A 172 -2.89 13.69 4.41
C SER A 172 -4.06 14.51 3.84
N ALA A 173 -4.12 14.65 2.51
CA ALA A 173 -5.16 15.44 1.86
C ALA A 173 -6.58 14.90 2.14
N ALA A 174 -6.74 13.56 2.11
CA ALA A 174 -8.00 12.92 2.45
C ALA A 174 -8.36 13.13 3.93
N LEU A 175 -7.40 12.95 4.84
CA LEU A 175 -7.61 13.13 6.27
C LEU A 175 -8.00 14.57 6.65
N PHE A 176 -7.45 15.56 5.96
CA PHE A 176 -7.80 16.98 6.13
C PHE A 176 -8.96 17.44 5.25
N ALA A 177 -9.69 16.51 4.61
CA ALA A 177 -10.86 16.77 3.77
C ALA A 177 -10.60 17.73 2.60
N GLU A 178 -9.36 17.78 2.09
CA GLU A 178 -8.99 18.57 0.90
C GLU A 178 -9.56 17.92 -0.38
N ILE A 179 -9.62 16.59 -0.40
CA ILE A 179 -10.08 15.77 -1.52
C ILE A 179 -11.19 14.80 -1.12
N ASN A 180 -12.05 14.44 -2.08
CA ASN A 180 -12.97 13.31 -1.93
C ASN A 180 -12.37 12.09 -2.60
N VAL A 181 -12.09 11.04 -1.84
CA VAL A 181 -11.65 9.76 -2.41
C VAL A 181 -12.83 8.82 -2.70
N GLU A 182 -14.02 9.12 -2.17
CA GLU A 182 -15.26 8.42 -2.52
C GLU A 182 -15.77 8.92 -3.88
N ASN A 183 -15.79 8.03 -4.87
CA ASN A 183 -16.52 8.18 -6.12
C ASN A 183 -17.31 6.90 -6.38
#